data_AF-A0A1Q8DKC6-F1
#
_entry.id   AF-A0A1Q8DKC6-F1
#
_cell.length_a   1.000
_cell.length_b   1.000
_cell.length_c   1.000
_cell.angle_alpha   90.00
_cell.angle_beta   90.00
_cell.angle_gamma   90.00
#
_symmetry.space_group_name_H-M   'P 1'
#
loop_
_entity.id
_entity.type
_entity.pdbx_description
1 polymer ?
#
loop_
_entity_poly.entity_id
_entity_poly.type
_entity_poly.pdbx_seq_one_letter_code
_entity_poly.pdbx_strand_id
1 'polypeptide(L)'
;MRYQQEADPSALLADKIYEYFGTENLSFFNTRISCEILAMQLIESMKRISYFQVLSNRDISPRRTDPQDPIFDPVRAILYLKDIDYDEACWLTFLLVYTAENYQTNWNFMRQLYGGVNETLTWELARNNPQMFPHLADMLSTSQRRPKFGNHRKYESLRRLPQVFDSYINLVKAYGGHKNLFRHTDFGNKKEYFKWLFSIVESNICSFGRLSTFDYLSMMYKTGLANIEADCCYIVGSTGPKDGAKLLFGSFSDVQLDSYAMGLADYIGIGYQEMEDALCNWQKSPSIFHAYTG
;
A
#
# COMPACT_ATOMS: atom_id res chain seq x y z
N MET A 1 36.22 10.33 -27.90
CA MET A 1 35.32 11.14 -27.06
C MET A 1 34.89 10.23 -25.92
N ARG A 2 35.33 10.50 -24.69
CA ARG A 2 35.12 9.63 -23.53
C ARG A 2 33.62 9.60 -23.22
N TYR A 3 32.97 8.44 -23.32
CA TYR A 3 31.71 8.21 -22.64
C TYR A 3 31.98 8.38 -21.15
N GLN A 4 31.48 9.45 -20.54
CA GLN A 4 31.28 9.46 -19.10
C GLN A 4 30.21 8.38 -18.85
N GLN A 5 30.62 7.24 -18.30
CA GLN A 5 29.70 6.32 -17.67
C GLN A 5 29.03 7.12 -16.55
N GLU A 6 27.76 7.48 -16.71
CA GLU A 6 26.95 7.92 -15.59
C GLU A 6 27.05 6.83 -14.52
N ALA A 7 27.42 7.23 -13.30
CA ALA A 7 27.56 6.29 -12.19
C ALA A 7 26.22 5.59 -11.95
N ASP A 8 26.27 4.28 -11.68
CA ASP A 8 25.09 3.47 -11.37
C ASP A 8 24.26 4.16 -10.26
N PRO A 9 22.98 4.49 -10.50
CA PRO A 9 22.13 5.15 -9.50
C PRO A 9 22.09 4.42 -8.15
N SER A 10 22.21 3.09 -8.16
CA SER A 10 22.24 2.29 -6.93
C SER A 10 23.56 2.46 -6.17
N ALA A 11 24.69 2.59 -6.86
CA ALA A 11 25.98 2.85 -6.23
C ALA A 11 26.03 4.26 -5.61
N LEU A 12 25.52 5.27 -6.31
CA LEU A 12 25.41 6.65 -5.79
C LEU A 12 24.53 6.72 -4.54
N LEU A 13 23.39 6.01 -4.55
CA LEU A 13 22.51 5.96 -3.39
C LEU A 13 23.13 5.17 -2.24
N ALA A 14 23.87 4.09 -2.52
CA ALA A 14 24.63 3.37 -1.49
C ALA A 14 25.69 4.28 -0.83
N ASP A 15 26.40 5.11 -1.61
CA ASP A 15 27.35 6.08 -1.07
C ASP A 15 26.68 7.09 -0.12
N LYS A 16 25.48 7.59 -0.46
CA LYS A 16 24.70 8.45 0.44
C LYS A 16 24.30 7.76 1.74
N ILE A 17 23.94 6.48 1.69
CA ILE A 17 23.63 5.71 2.90
C ILE A 17 24.88 5.63 3.78
N TYR A 18 26.06 5.36 3.20
CA TYR A 18 27.32 5.35 3.95
C TYR A 18 27.64 6.71 4.58
N GLU A 19 27.45 7.79 3.83
CA GLU A 19 27.69 9.15 4.30
C GLU A 19 26.82 9.46 5.53
N TYR A 20 25.51 9.14 5.47
CA TYR A 20 24.58 9.32 6.58
C TYR A 20 25.01 8.59 7.86
N PHE A 21 25.45 7.33 7.74
CA PHE A 21 25.93 6.58 8.90
C PHE A 21 27.18 7.21 9.52
N GLY A 22 28.06 7.78 8.69
CA GLY A 22 29.22 8.53 9.15
C GLY A 22 28.84 9.82 9.89
N THR A 23 27.86 10.58 9.39
CA THR A 23 27.42 11.83 10.02
C THR A 23 26.70 11.61 11.34
N GLU A 24 25.92 10.54 11.47
CA GLU A 24 25.14 10.22 12.67
C GLU A 24 25.91 9.40 13.71
N ASN A 25 27.20 9.11 13.48
CA ASN A 25 28.02 8.21 14.31
C ASN A 25 27.37 6.83 14.53
N LEU A 26 26.61 6.35 13.55
CA LEU A 26 25.98 5.04 13.59
C LEU A 26 26.98 3.99 13.06
N SER A 27 27.12 2.89 13.79
CA SER A 27 27.95 1.77 13.32
C SER A 27 27.23 1.02 12.20
N PHE A 28 27.79 1.03 11.01
CA PHE A 28 27.25 0.27 9.88
C PHE A 28 27.63 -1.20 10.01
N PHE A 29 26.65 -2.09 10.24
CA PHE A 29 26.88 -3.53 10.43
C PHE A 29 26.82 -4.35 9.14
N ASN A 30 26.61 -3.71 7.99
CA ASN A 30 26.40 -4.40 6.72
C ASN A 30 27.59 -4.27 5.76
N THR A 31 27.65 -5.14 4.76
CA THR A 31 28.67 -5.07 3.70
C THR A 31 28.32 -4.01 2.66
N ARG A 32 29.30 -3.59 1.85
CA ARG A 32 29.08 -2.72 0.68
C ARG A 32 28.01 -3.26 -0.25
N ILE A 33 28.06 -4.56 -0.52
CA ILE A 33 27.06 -5.27 -1.33
C ILE A 33 25.68 -5.10 -0.70
N SER A 34 25.52 -5.35 0.59
CA SER A 34 24.22 -5.22 1.26
C SER A 34 23.65 -3.79 1.19
N CYS A 35 24.51 -2.79 1.25
CA CYS A 35 24.16 -1.39 1.06
C CYS A 35 23.65 -1.11 -0.36
N GLU A 36 24.33 -1.66 -1.37
CA GLU A 36 23.92 -1.55 -2.78
C GLU A 36 22.59 -2.27 -3.03
N ILE A 37 22.36 -3.44 -2.43
CA ILE A 37 21.07 -4.14 -2.53
C ILE A 37 19.95 -3.31 -1.88
N LEU A 38 20.19 -2.70 -0.71
CA LEU A 38 19.23 -1.78 -0.09
C LEU A 38 18.93 -0.59 -1.01
N ALA A 39 19.97 0.01 -1.60
CA ALA A 39 19.81 1.09 -2.57
C ALA A 39 18.97 0.68 -3.79
N MET A 40 19.16 -0.54 -4.32
CA MET A 40 18.31 -1.08 -5.39
C MET A 40 16.84 -1.22 -4.95
N GLN A 41 16.60 -1.70 -3.72
CA GLN A 41 15.24 -1.82 -3.18
C GLN A 41 14.57 -0.45 -2.99
N LEU A 42 15.31 0.57 -2.52
CA LEU A 42 14.82 1.94 -2.42
C LEU A 42 14.45 2.52 -3.80
N ILE A 43 15.31 2.35 -4.79
CA ILE A 43 15.04 2.77 -6.17
C ILE A 43 13.80 2.07 -6.72
N GLU A 44 13.65 0.77 -6.46
CA GLU A 44 12.47 0.02 -6.89
C GLU A 44 11.19 0.53 -6.22
N SER A 45 11.26 0.84 -4.92
CA SER A 45 10.16 1.43 -4.16
C SER A 45 9.72 2.80 -4.72
N MET A 46 10.68 3.67 -5.02
CA MET A 46 10.42 4.96 -5.68
C MET A 46 9.79 4.80 -7.08
N LYS A 47 10.25 3.81 -7.85
CA LYS A 47 9.70 3.48 -9.17
C LYS A 47 8.25 3.00 -9.06
N ARG A 48 7.89 2.23 -8.03
CA ARG A 48 6.50 1.78 -7.81
C ARG A 48 5.54 2.95 -7.62
N ILE A 49 5.94 4.02 -6.92
CA ILE A 49 5.11 5.22 -6.79
C ILE A 49 5.04 5.99 -8.10
N SER A 50 6.19 6.19 -8.76
CA SER A 50 6.28 6.86 -10.06
C SER A 50 5.42 6.16 -11.13
N TYR A 51 5.28 4.83 -11.04
CA TYR A 51 4.43 4.06 -11.95
C TYR A 51 2.96 4.50 -11.91
N PHE A 52 2.40 4.83 -10.73
CA PHE A 52 1.02 5.32 -10.65
C PHE A 52 0.86 6.68 -11.34
N GLN A 53 1.83 7.58 -11.21
CA GLN A 53 1.83 8.87 -11.91
C GLN A 53 1.91 8.69 -13.43
N VAL A 54 2.75 7.77 -13.90
CA VAL A 54 2.84 7.44 -15.32
C VAL A 54 1.53 6.82 -15.82
N LEU A 55 0.90 5.92 -15.07
CA LEU A 55 -0.37 5.32 -15.44
C LEU A 55 -1.51 6.34 -15.47
N SER A 56 -1.57 7.27 -14.50
CA SER A 56 -2.65 8.26 -14.44
C SER A 56 -2.64 9.25 -15.61
N ASN A 57 -1.50 9.39 -16.30
CA ASN A 57 -1.35 10.26 -17.46
C ASN A 57 -1.57 9.54 -18.80
N ARG A 58 -1.90 8.25 -18.78
CA ARG A 58 -2.22 7.47 -19.98
C ARG A 58 -3.72 7.35 -20.13
N ASP A 59 -4.17 7.19 -21.36
CA ASP A 59 -5.56 6.80 -21.62
C ASP A 59 -5.83 5.40 -21.04
N ILE A 60 -6.78 5.34 -20.12
CA ILE A 60 -7.22 4.08 -19.49
C ILE A 60 -8.54 3.68 -20.13
N SER A 61 -8.60 2.46 -20.67
CA SER A 61 -9.83 1.91 -21.25
C SER A 61 -10.89 1.71 -20.15
N PRO A 62 -12.14 2.15 -20.35
CA PRO A 62 -13.23 1.93 -19.40
C PRO A 62 -13.51 0.44 -19.15
N ARG A 63 -13.18 -0.44 -20.10
CA ARG A 63 -13.29 -1.90 -19.93
C ARG A 63 -12.45 -2.44 -18.76
N ARG A 64 -11.46 -1.68 -18.28
CA ARG A 64 -10.68 -2.03 -17.08
C ARG A 64 -11.53 -2.04 -15.80
N THR A 65 -12.70 -1.39 -15.79
CA THR A 65 -13.60 -1.31 -14.63
C THR A 65 -14.59 -2.47 -14.54
N ASP A 66 -14.76 -3.27 -15.59
CA ASP A 66 -15.70 -4.40 -15.59
C ASP A 66 -14.99 -5.67 -15.09
N PRO A 67 -15.37 -6.26 -13.94
CA PRO A 67 -14.73 -7.47 -13.40
C PRO A 67 -14.87 -8.70 -14.31
N GLN A 68 -15.83 -8.71 -15.24
CA GLN A 68 -16.03 -9.80 -16.20
C GLN A 68 -15.16 -9.63 -17.46
N ASP A 69 -14.64 -8.44 -17.71
CA ASP A 69 -13.81 -8.19 -18.89
C ASP A 69 -12.42 -8.84 -18.73
N PRO A 70 -11.88 -9.54 -19.75
CA PRO A 70 -10.55 -10.12 -19.71
C PRO A 70 -9.45 -9.12 -19.32
N ILE A 71 -9.61 -7.84 -19.66
CA ILE A 71 -8.65 -6.81 -19.32
C ILE A 71 -8.91 -6.12 -17.98
N PHE A 72 -9.89 -6.52 -17.16
CA PHE A 72 -10.08 -5.95 -15.81
C PHE A 72 -8.77 -5.78 -15.04
N ASP A 73 -8.58 -4.61 -14.46
CA ASP A 73 -7.42 -4.25 -13.67
C ASP A 73 -7.87 -3.24 -12.61
N PRO A 74 -7.96 -3.64 -11.33
CA PRO A 74 -8.49 -2.77 -10.28
C PRO A 74 -7.65 -1.51 -10.09
N VAL A 75 -6.33 -1.56 -10.27
CA VAL A 75 -5.47 -0.38 -10.14
C VAL A 75 -5.79 0.64 -11.24
N ARG A 76 -5.91 0.17 -12.48
CA ARG A 76 -6.28 1.05 -13.61
C ARG A 76 -7.73 1.52 -13.50
N ALA A 77 -8.63 0.68 -13.02
CA ALA A 77 -10.03 1.05 -12.76
C ALA A 77 -10.12 2.20 -11.76
N ILE A 78 -9.40 2.12 -10.64
CA ILE A 78 -9.34 3.19 -9.62
C ILE A 78 -8.84 4.50 -10.25
N LEU A 79 -7.75 4.45 -11.03
CA LEU A 79 -7.20 5.64 -11.68
C LEU A 79 -8.14 6.25 -12.73
N TYR A 80 -8.91 5.43 -13.44
CA TYR A 80 -9.94 5.89 -14.38
C TYR A 80 -11.13 6.53 -13.64
N LEU A 81 -11.58 5.91 -12.55
CA LEU A 81 -12.78 6.32 -11.82
C LEU A 81 -12.55 7.52 -10.91
N LYS A 82 -11.33 7.79 -10.44
CA LYS A 82 -11.08 8.85 -9.43
C LYS A 82 -11.65 10.23 -9.78
N ASP A 83 -11.76 10.55 -11.06
CA ASP A 83 -12.28 11.82 -11.58
C ASP A 83 -13.70 11.72 -12.16
N ILE A 84 -14.25 10.51 -12.26
CA ILE A 84 -15.59 10.21 -12.82
C ILE A 84 -16.55 9.84 -11.70
N ASP A 85 -16.18 8.84 -10.91
CA ASP A 85 -16.90 8.33 -9.75
C ASP A 85 -15.92 8.10 -8.60
N TYR A 86 -15.72 9.16 -7.81
CA TYR A 86 -14.76 9.18 -6.72
C TYR A 86 -15.10 8.19 -5.61
N ASP A 87 -16.39 8.01 -5.30
CA ASP A 87 -16.83 7.07 -4.28
C ASP A 87 -16.53 5.62 -4.71
N GLU A 88 -16.79 5.29 -5.97
CA GLU A 88 -16.46 3.97 -6.53
C GLU A 88 -14.94 3.72 -6.54
N ALA A 89 -14.13 4.74 -6.87
CA ALA A 89 -12.67 4.62 -6.84
C ALA A 89 -12.14 4.35 -5.41
N CYS A 90 -12.73 4.98 -4.39
CA CYS A 90 -12.37 4.73 -2.99
C CYS A 90 -12.81 3.33 -2.55
N TRP A 91 -13.99 2.89 -2.97
CA TRP A 91 -14.51 1.55 -2.71
C TRP A 91 -13.63 0.46 -3.33
N LEU A 92 -13.27 0.58 -4.61
CA LEU A 92 -12.35 -0.34 -5.27
C LEU A 92 -10.98 -0.39 -4.59
N THR A 93 -10.48 0.74 -4.10
CA THR A 93 -9.22 0.80 -3.34
C THR A 93 -9.33 0.01 -2.04
N PHE A 94 -10.44 0.14 -1.32
CA PHE A 94 -10.71 -0.65 -0.12
C PHE A 94 -10.81 -2.15 -0.42
N LEU A 95 -11.55 -2.54 -1.46
CA LEU A 95 -11.67 -3.94 -1.89
C LEU A 95 -10.31 -4.53 -2.30
N LEU A 96 -9.49 -3.77 -3.02
CA LEU A 96 -8.14 -4.19 -3.42
C LEU A 96 -7.27 -4.52 -2.21
N VAL A 97 -7.29 -3.67 -1.18
CA VAL A 97 -6.55 -3.91 0.06
C VAL A 97 -7.17 -5.01 0.91
N TYR A 98 -8.50 -5.14 0.91
CA TYR A 98 -9.19 -6.23 1.59
C TYR A 98 -8.82 -7.61 1.02
N THR A 99 -8.69 -7.74 -0.30
CA THR A 99 -8.25 -9.00 -0.92
C THR A 99 -6.74 -9.22 -0.78
N ALA A 100 -5.97 -8.13 -0.71
CA ALA A 100 -4.51 -8.11 -0.74
C ALA A 100 -3.93 -8.87 -1.94
N GLU A 101 -4.67 -8.94 -3.05
CA GLU A 101 -4.26 -9.62 -4.27
C GLU A 101 -3.24 -8.82 -5.09
N ASN A 102 -2.62 -9.51 -6.05
CA ASN A 102 -1.74 -8.93 -7.04
C ASN A 102 -2.05 -9.44 -8.45
N TYR A 103 -1.37 -8.88 -9.45
CA TYR A 103 -1.63 -9.22 -10.86
C TYR A 103 -1.32 -10.69 -11.21
N GLN A 104 -0.48 -11.39 -10.43
CA GLN A 104 -0.11 -12.78 -10.72
C GLN A 104 -1.29 -13.74 -10.56
N THR A 105 -2.28 -13.39 -9.73
CA THR A 105 -3.52 -14.16 -9.61
C THR A 105 -4.56 -13.81 -10.68
N ASN A 106 -4.22 -12.92 -11.62
CA ASN A 106 -5.14 -12.28 -12.57
C ASN A 106 -6.33 -11.60 -11.88
N TRP A 107 -6.13 -11.10 -10.65
CA TRP A 107 -7.15 -10.44 -9.84
C TRP A 107 -8.35 -11.37 -9.55
N ASN A 108 -8.12 -12.67 -9.38
CA ASN A 108 -9.19 -13.66 -9.28
C ASN A 108 -10.17 -13.39 -8.12
N PHE A 109 -9.67 -13.07 -6.93
CA PHE A 109 -10.52 -12.68 -5.81
C PHE A 109 -11.20 -11.35 -6.09
N MET A 110 -10.47 -10.34 -6.56
CA MET A 110 -11.07 -9.04 -6.88
C MET A 110 -12.21 -9.16 -7.90
N ARG A 111 -12.06 -9.99 -8.93
CA ARG A 111 -13.12 -10.26 -9.91
C ARG A 111 -14.35 -10.91 -9.29
N GLN A 112 -14.16 -11.90 -8.43
CA GLN A 112 -15.28 -12.58 -7.76
C GLN A 112 -15.98 -11.68 -6.74
N LEU A 113 -15.20 -10.92 -5.97
CA LEU A 113 -15.70 -10.04 -4.93
C LEU A 113 -16.42 -8.83 -5.52
N TYR A 114 -15.76 -8.12 -6.44
CA TYR A 114 -16.32 -6.94 -7.09
C TYR A 114 -17.39 -7.30 -8.13
N GLY A 115 -17.28 -8.47 -8.78
CA GLY A 115 -18.34 -8.98 -9.65
C GLY A 115 -19.64 -9.32 -8.92
N GLY A 116 -19.59 -9.48 -7.60
CA GLY A 116 -20.75 -9.76 -6.76
C GLY A 116 -21.40 -11.12 -7.07
N VAL A 117 -22.65 -11.28 -6.61
CA VAL A 117 -23.42 -12.52 -6.83
C VAL A 117 -24.24 -12.44 -8.12
N ASN A 118 -25.03 -11.37 -8.27
CA ASN A 118 -25.94 -11.15 -9.41
C ASN A 118 -25.58 -9.92 -10.24
N GLU A 119 -24.93 -8.94 -9.61
CA GLU A 119 -24.51 -7.68 -10.19
C GLU A 119 -23.22 -7.23 -9.51
N THR A 120 -22.49 -6.33 -10.17
CA THR A 120 -21.26 -5.75 -9.65
C THR A 120 -21.51 -5.10 -8.29
N LEU A 121 -20.66 -5.45 -7.31
CA LEU A 121 -20.66 -4.90 -5.98
C LEU A 121 -20.10 -3.46 -5.99
N THR A 122 -20.85 -2.54 -6.58
CA THR A 122 -20.54 -1.11 -6.56
C THR A 122 -20.68 -0.54 -5.15
N TRP A 123 -20.10 0.64 -4.93
CA TRP A 123 -20.29 1.39 -3.69
C TRP A 123 -21.77 1.62 -3.40
N GLU A 124 -22.54 2.06 -4.40
CA GLU A 124 -23.96 2.33 -4.26
C GLU A 124 -24.77 1.07 -3.90
N LEU A 125 -24.43 -0.08 -4.48
CA LEU A 125 -25.06 -1.34 -4.06
C LEU A 125 -24.67 -1.71 -2.63
N ALA A 126 -23.38 -1.65 -2.30
CA ALA A 126 -22.84 -2.02 -1.00
C ALA A 126 -23.45 -1.19 0.15
N ARG A 127 -23.48 0.13 0.01
CA ARG A 127 -23.98 1.03 1.06
C ARG A 127 -25.49 0.92 1.31
N ASN A 128 -26.26 0.54 0.30
CA ASN A 128 -27.72 0.51 0.33
C ASN A 128 -28.25 -0.90 0.65
N ASN A 129 -27.47 -1.95 0.41
CA ASN A 129 -27.86 -3.34 0.63
C ASN A 129 -26.88 -4.16 1.49
N PRO A 130 -26.48 -3.69 2.69
CA PRO A 130 -25.49 -4.39 3.52
C PRO A 130 -25.91 -5.83 3.91
N GLN A 131 -27.22 -6.11 3.93
CA GLN A 131 -27.76 -7.45 4.21
C GLN A 131 -27.30 -8.54 3.23
N MET A 132 -26.73 -8.18 2.07
CA MET A 132 -26.22 -9.16 1.09
C MET A 132 -24.86 -9.76 1.48
N PHE A 133 -24.09 -9.12 2.36
CA PHE A 133 -22.70 -9.53 2.62
C PHE A 133 -22.55 -10.97 3.17
N PRO A 134 -23.43 -11.48 4.07
CA PRO A 134 -23.35 -12.87 4.51
C PRO A 134 -23.47 -13.85 3.34
N HIS A 135 -24.43 -13.60 2.43
CA HIS A 135 -24.62 -14.44 1.26
C HIS A 135 -23.43 -14.37 0.29
N LEU A 136 -22.87 -13.17 0.07
CA LEU A 136 -21.65 -12.98 -0.71
C LEU A 136 -20.46 -13.77 -0.11
N ALA A 137 -20.29 -13.73 1.21
CA ALA A 137 -19.24 -14.47 1.90
C ALA A 137 -19.39 -16.00 1.74
N ASP A 138 -20.62 -16.51 1.83
CA ASP A 138 -20.93 -17.92 1.62
C ASP A 138 -20.70 -18.37 0.17
N MET A 139 -21.12 -17.55 -0.80
CA MET A 139 -20.88 -17.79 -2.23
C MET A 139 -19.37 -17.87 -2.53
N LEU A 140 -18.59 -16.89 -2.06
CA LEU A 140 -17.13 -16.89 -2.25
C LEU A 140 -16.49 -18.11 -1.60
N SER A 141 -16.98 -18.50 -0.41
CA SER A 141 -16.44 -19.65 0.35
C SER A 141 -16.73 -21.00 -0.31
N THR A 142 -17.83 -21.11 -1.05
CA THR A 142 -18.31 -22.35 -1.71
C THR A 142 -18.02 -22.39 -3.21
N SER A 143 -17.47 -21.30 -3.77
CA SER A 143 -17.12 -21.23 -5.20
C SER A 143 -16.13 -22.34 -5.59
N GLN A 144 -16.30 -22.86 -6.81
CA GLN A 144 -15.42 -23.91 -7.35
C GLN A 144 -13.95 -23.46 -7.41
N ARG A 145 -13.74 -22.16 -7.63
CA ARG A 145 -12.43 -21.50 -7.57
C ARG A 145 -12.37 -20.58 -6.37
N ARG A 146 -12.39 -21.18 -5.17
CA ARG A 146 -12.34 -20.45 -3.91
C ARG A 146 -11.18 -19.44 -3.92
N PRO A 147 -11.48 -18.13 -3.78
CA PRO A 147 -10.44 -17.12 -3.77
C PRO A 147 -9.58 -17.23 -2.52
N LYS A 148 -8.33 -16.76 -2.64
CA LYS A 148 -7.38 -16.72 -1.53
C LYS A 148 -6.98 -15.28 -1.29
N PHE A 149 -6.93 -14.90 -0.02
CA PHE A 149 -6.29 -13.64 0.37
C PHE A 149 -4.81 -13.70 0.02
N GLY A 150 -4.25 -12.57 -0.42
CA GLY A 150 -2.81 -12.46 -0.64
C GLY A 150 -2.02 -12.36 0.67
N ASN A 151 -0.70 -12.21 0.53
CA ASN A 151 0.25 -12.40 1.63
C ASN A 151 -0.02 -11.52 2.87
N HIS A 152 -0.42 -10.27 2.68
CA HIS A 152 -0.70 -9.33 3.78
C HIS A 152 -1.98 -9.68 4.56
N ARG A 153 -2.81 -10.58 4.02
CA ARG A 153 -4.05 -11.04 4.65
C ARG A 153 -4.23 -12.56 4.62
N LYS A 154 -3.15 -13.32 4.48
CA LYS A 154 -3.17 -14.80 4.33
C LYS A 154 -3.85 -15.57 5.46
N TYR A 155 -4.02 -14.95 6.62
CA TYR A 155 -4.71 -15.53 7.79
C TYR A 155 -6.15 -15.02 7.98
N GLU A 156 -6.66 -14.21 7.05
CA GLU A 156 -8.02 -13.69 7.09
C GLU A 156 -9.06 -14.76 6.67
N SER A 157 -10.31 -14.55 7.09
CA SER A 157 -11.44 -15.40 6.77
C SER A 157 -12.58 -14.63 6.10
N LEU A 158 -13.15 -15.21 5.05
CA LEU A 158 -14.35 -14.70 4.38
C LEU A 158 -15.53 -14.54 5.34
N ARG A 159 -15.57 -15.29 6.46
CA ARG A 159 -16.61 -15.14 7.50
C ARG A 159 -16.62 -13.74 8.13
N ARG A 160 -15.50 -13.01 8.07
CA ARG A 160 -15.42 -11.64 8.60
C ARG A 160 -15.92 -10.59 7.61
N LEU A 161 -16.10 -10.94 6.33
CA LEU A 161 -16.49 -10.01 5.26
C LEU A 161 -17.66 -9.10 5.66
N PRO A 162 -18.79 -9.62 6.19
CA PRO A 162 -19.92 -8.76 6.56
C PRO A 162 -19.52 -7.69 7.58
N GLN A 163 -18.84 -8.09 8.66
CA GLN A 163 -18.42 -7.18 9.71
C GLN A 163 -17.40 -6.14 9.21
N VAL A 164 -16.43 -6.55 8.39
CA VAL A 164 -15.44 -5.62 7.83
C VAL A 164 -16.12 -4.59 6.91
N PHE A 165 -17.06 -5.03 6.07
CA PHE A 165 -17.71 -4.15 5.09
C PHE A 165 -18.70 -3.20 5.76
N ASP A 166 -19.50 -3.70 6.71
CA ASP A 166 -20.41 -2.87 7.49
C ASP A 166 -19.65 -1.77 8.26
N SER A 167 -18.51 -2.12 8.89
CA SER A 167 -17.71 -1.15 9.63
C SER A 167 -17.04 -0.10 8.72
N TYR A 168 -16.58 -0.48 7.52
CA TYR A 168 -16.12 0.48 6.50
C TYR A 168 -17.23 1.44 6.06
N ILE A 169 -18.40 0.89 5.70
CA ILE A 169 -19.55 1.69 5.26
C ILE A 169 -19.99 2.66 6.36
N ASN A 170 -20.02 2.19 7.61
CA ASN A 170 -20.39 3.03 8.75
C ASN A 170 -19.39 4.15 8.99
N LEU A 171 -18.07 3.89 8.87
CA LEU A 171 -17.05 4.93 8.93
C LEU A 171 -17.29 5.99 7.86
N VAL A 172 -17.43 5.59 6.60
CA VAL A 172 -17.64 6.52 5.47
C VAL A 172 -18.92 7.34 5.66
N LYS A 173 -20.02 6.70 6.10
CA LYS A 173 -21.29 7.38 6.38
C LYS A 173 -21.18 8.38 7.55
N ALA A 174 -20.45 8.04 8.60
CA ALA A 174 -20.27 8.92 9.78
C ALA A 174 -19.58 10.25 9.42
N TYR A 175 -18.73 10.24 8.40
CA TYR A 175 -18.08 11.45 7.87
C TYR A 175 -18.84 12.11 6.70
N GLY A 176 -20.01 11.58 6.32
CA GLY A 176 -20.82 12.14 5.24
C GLY A 176 -20.33 11.81 3.82
N GLY A 177 -19.56 10.73 3.65
CA GLY A 177 -19.07 10.25 2.34
C GLY A 177 -17.55 10.28 2.19
N HIS A 178 -17.03 9.63 1.14
CA HIS A 178 -15.57 9.47 0.96
C HIS A 178 -14.87 10.81 0.75
N LYS A 179 -15.50 11.78 0.04
CA LYS A 179 -14.90 13.10 -0.18
C LYS A 179 -14.63 13.84 1.13
N ASN A 180 -15.60 13.85 2.05
CA ASN A 180 -15.43 14.50 3.34
C ASN A 180 -14.38 13.78 4.21
N LEU A 181 -14.30 12.46 4.10
CA LEU A 181 -13.32 11.67 4.83
C LEU A 181 -11.89 11.87 4.32
N PHE A 182 -11.68 11.89 2.99
CA PHE A 182 -10.35 11.80 2.35
C PHE A 182 -9.85 13.06 1.63
N ARG A 183 -10.71 14.07 1.42
CA ARG A 183 -10.33 15.37 0.84
C ARG A 183 -10.54 16.51 1.84
N HIS A 184 -10.22 16.27 3.10
CA HIS A 184 -10.24 17.29 4.13
C HIS A 184 -9.15 18.34 3.87
N THR A 185 -9.48 19.62 3.99
CA THR A 185 -8.53 20.73 3.75
C THR A 185 -7.97 21.35 5.03
N ASP A 186 -8.53 21.00 6.19
CA ASP A 186 -8.27 21.73 7.44
C ASP A 186 -7.01 21.26 8.20
N PHE A 187 -6.25 20.31 7.65
CA PHE A 187 -5.00 19.85 8.26
C PHE A 187 -3.83 20.74 7.87
N GLY A 188 -2.95 21.04 8.84
CA GLY A 188 -1.79 21.92 8.62
C GLY A 188 -0.75 21.33 7.66
N ASN A 189 -0.64 20.00 7.61
CA ASN A 189 0.19 19.30 6.63
C ASN A 189 -0.30 17.86 6.34
N LYS A 190 0.26 17.26 5.28
CA LYS A 190 -0.11 15.93 4.79
C LYS A 190 0.22 14.78 5.76
N LYS A 191 1.26 14.93 6.58
CA LYS A 191 1.68 13.92 7.59
C LYS A 191 0.71 13.88 8.76
N GLU A 192 0.31 15.03 9.27
CA GLU A 192 -0.75 15.13 10.30
C GLU A 192 -2.07 14.53 9.80
N TYR A 193 -2.42 14.79 8.54
CA TYR A 193 -3.62 14.22 7.96
C TYR A 193 -3.55 12.70 7.83
N PHE A 194 -2.42 12.16 7.37
CA PHE A 194 -2.19 10.71 7.33
C PHE A 194 -2.33 10.08 8.72
N LYS A 195 -1.68 10.66 9.72
CA LYS A 195 -1.72 10.16 11.11
C LYS A 195 -3.14 10.12 11.65
N TRP A 196 -3.92 11.16 11.41
CA TRP A 196 -5.32 11.21 11.80
C TRP A 196 -6.14 10.15 11.08
N LEU A 197 -6.01 10.04 9.75
CA LEU A 197 -6.67 9.01 8.95
C LEU A 197 -6.32 7.60 9.43
N PHE A 198 -5.04 7.35 9.70
CA PHE A 198 -4.56 6.06 10.18
C PHE A 198 -5.27 5.67 11.47
N SER A 199 -5.31 6.59 12.45
CA SER A 199 -5.97 6.35 13.73
C SER A 199 -7.46 6.03 13.58
N ILE A 200 -8.19 6.78 12.74
CA ILE A 200 -9.63 6.56 12.58
C ILE A 200 -9.93 5.30 11.76
N VAL A 201 -9.18 5.01 10.70
CA VAL A 201 -9.36 3.81 9.86
C VAL A 201 -9.08 2.56 10.69
N GLU A 202 -7.95 2.51 11.39
CA GLU A 202 -7.55 1.38 12.23
C GLU A 202 -8.57 1.11 13.34
N SER A 203 -9.08 2.18 13.98
CA SER A 203 -9.97 2.04 15.14
C SER A 203 -11.41 1.68 14.76
N ASN A 204 -11.86 2.03 13.55
CA ASN A 204 -13.27 1.89 13.17
C ASN A 204 -13.55 0.72 12.23
N ILE A 205 -12.57 0.25 11.45
CA ILE A 205 -12.80 -0.84 10.50
C ILE A 205 -12.36 -2.17 11.11
N CYS A 206 -13.34 -3.03 11.35
CA CYS A 206 -13.14 -4.31 12.00
C CYS A 206 -12.16 -5.19 11.20
N SER A 207 -11.22 -5.84 11.89
CA SER A 207 -10.21 -6.72 11.28
C SER A 207 -9.36 -6.03 10.20
N PHE A 208 -9.27 -4.71 10.20
CA PHE A 208 -8.49 -3.91 9.25
C PHE A 208 -7.30 -3.25 9.96
N GLY A 209 -6.51 -4.06 10.67
CA GLY A 209 -5.44 -3.58 11.55
C GLY A 209 -4.31 -2.83 10.83
N ARG A 210 -3.26 -2.49 11.58
CA ARG A 210 -2.12 -1.65 11.16
C ARG A 210 -1.67 -1.83 9.71
N LEU A 211 -1.36 -3.07 9.31
CA LEU A 211 -0.84 -3.36 7.98
C LEU A 211 -1.86 -2.99 6.88
N SER A 212 -3.12 -3.41 7.01
CA SER A 212 -4.15 -3.07 6.02
C SER A 212 -4.50 -1.58 6.04
N THR A 213 -4.45 -0.94 7.21
CA THR A 213 -4.63 0.51 7.30
C THR A 213 -3.51 1.25 6.55
N PHE A 214 -2.26 0.86 6.76
CA PHE A 214 -1.11 1.44 6.06
C PHE A 214 -1.19 1.21 4.55
N ASP A 215 -1.50 -0.01 4.11
CA ASP A 215 -1.67 -0.37 2.70
C ASP A 215 -2.79 0.45 2.05
N TYR A 216 -3.92 0.61 2.74
CA TYR A 216 -5.06 1.39 2.25
C TYR A 216 -4.69 2.86 2.08
N LEU A 217 -4.14 3.52 3.09
CA LEU A 217 -3.75 4.92 2.98
C LEU A 217 -2.61 5.14 1.97
N SER A 218 -1.69 4.18 1.84
CA SER A 218 -0.66 4.19 0.81
C SER A 218 -1.27 4.12 -0.60
N MET A 219 -2.29 3.28 -0.80
CA MET A 219 -3.01 3.23 -2.08
C MET A 219 -3.83 4.50 -2.35
N MET A 220 -4.45 5.08 -1.33
CA MET A 220 -5.16 6.36 -1.44
C MET A 220 -4.21 7.50 -1.86
N TYR A 221 -2.99 7.52 -1.32
CA TYR A 221 -1.94 8.45 -1.75
C TYR A 221 -1.48 8.18 -3.19
N LYS A 222 -1.06 6.94 -3.50
CA LYS A 222 -0.51 6.55 -4.80
C LYS A 222 -1.48 6.80 -5.96
N THR A 223 -2.77 6.63 -5.72
CA THR A 223 -3.82 6.85 -6.74
C THR A 223 -4.29 8.31 -6.84
N GLY A 224 -3.85 9.17 -5.92
CA GLY A 224 -4.27 10.57 -5.83
C GLY A 224 -5.70 10.76 -5.30
N LEU A 225 -6.24 9.76 -4.60
CA LEU A 225 -7.54 9.88 -3.94
C LEU A 225 -7.44 10.75 -2.68
N ALA A 226 -6.33 10.65 -1.94
CA ALA A 226 -6.06 11.49 -0.77
C ALA A 226 -4.67 12.16 -0.88
N ASN A 227 -4.58 13.44 -0.53
CA ASN A 227 -3.32 14.18 -0.50
C ASN A 227 -2.64 14.02 0.88
N ILE A 228 -2.06 12.85 1.12
CA ILE A 228 -1.53 12.43 2.43
C ILE A 228 -0.14 11.83 2.26
N GLU A 229 0.69 11.92 3.29
CA GLU A 229 2.04 11.34 3.31
C GLU A 229 2.24 10.64 4.66
N ALA A 230 2.85 9.45 4.69
CA ALA A 230 3.08 8.75 5.95
C ALA A 230 3.87 9.64 6.94
N ASP A 231 3.44 9.64 8.21
CA ASP A 231 4.07 10.44 9.27
C ASP A 231 5.30 9.78 9.90
N CYS A 232 5.45 8.46 9.73
CA CYS A 232 6.67 7.71 10.02
C CYS A 232 6.83 6.50 9.10
N CYS A 233 7.85 5.65 9.32
CA CYS A 233 8.06 4.42 8.55
C CYS A 233 7.24 3.22 9.08
N TYR A 234 6.41 3.43 10.11
CA TYR A 234 5.53 2.42 10.70
C TYR A 234 6.24 1.12 11.14
N ILE A 235 7.52 1.22 11.53
CA ILE A 235 8.30 0.07 12.02
C ILE A 235 7.68 -0.52 13.30
N VAL A 236 7.17 0.34 14.19
CA VAL A 236 6.57 -0.07 15.45
C VAL A 236 5.37 -1.00 15.22
N GLY A 237 5.45 -2.22 15.76
CA GLY A 237 4.40 -3.24 15.61
C GLY A 237 4.40 -3.96 14.26
N SER A 238 5.36 -3.68 13.37
CA SER A 238 5.56 -4.42 12.12
C SER A 238 6.48 -5.65 12.33
N THR A 239 6.55 -6.52 11.32
CA THR A 239 7.51 -7.64 11.30
C THR A 239 8.60 -7.39 10.27
N GLY A 240 8.28 -7.38 8.98
CA GLY A 240 9.25 -7.20 7.90
C GLY A 240 10.06 -5.90 7.99
N PRO A 241 9.43 -4.73 8.01
CA PRO A 241 10.16 -3.44 8.13
C PRO A 241 11.03 -3.37 9.38
N LYS A 242 10.53 -3.86 10.51
CA LYS A 242 11.29 -3.95 11.77
C LYS A 242 12.53 -4.83 11.62
N ASP A 243 12.40 -6.00 11.02
CA ASP A 243 13.55 -6.89 10.82
C ASP A 243 14.58 -6.25 9.89
N GLY A 244 14.15 -5.55 8.83
CA GLY A 244 15.02 -4.74 7.98
C GLY A 244 15.70 -3.60 8.74
N ALA A 245 14.96 -2.85 9.55
CA ALA A 245 15.54 -1.78 10.36
C ALA A 245 16.58 -2.31 11.36
N LYS A 246 16.33 -3.47 11.98
CA LYS A 246 17.30 -4.13 12.87
C LYS A 246 18.55 -4.58 12.12
N LEU A 247 18.41 -5.11 10.91
CA LEU A 247 19.56 -5.45 10.07
C LEU A 247 20.37 -4.20 9.70
N LEU A 248 19.70 -3.09 9.39
CA LEU A 248 20.35 -1.85 8.94
C LEU A 248 21.04 -1.10 10.08
N PHE A 249 20.30 -0.84 11.15
CA PHE A 249 20.74 0.03 12.24
C PHE A 249 21.27 -0.74 13.46
N GLY A 250 20.93 -2.01 13.61
CA GLY A 250 21.32 -2.85 14.75
C GLY A 250 20.22 -2.99 15.81
N SER A 251 20.61 -3.40 17.01
CA SER A 251 19.69 -3.73 18.10
C SER A 251 19.25 -2.49 18.88
N PHE A 252 18.20 -1.83 18.40
CA PHE A 252 17.55 -0.70 19.07
C PHE A 252 16.06 -1.00 19.37
N SER A 253 15.44 -0.14 20.18
CA SER A 253 13.97 -0.20 20.36
C SER A 253 13.25 0.14 19.05
N ASP A 254 12.04 -0.40 18.86
CA ASP A 254 11.27 -0.16 17.62
C ASP A 254 11.04 1.34 17.34
N VAL A 255 10.89 2.17 18.38
CA VAL A 255 10.74 3.63 18.26
C VAL A 255 12.03 4.29 17.75
N GLN A 256 13.19 3.85 18.26
CA GLN A 256 14.49 4.33 17.77
C GLN A 256 14.75 3.88 16.34
N LEU A 257 14.41 2.64 16.00
CA LEU A 257 14.53 2.12 14.63
C LEU A 257 13.67 2.93 13.65
N ASP A 258 12.43 3.25 14.03
CA ASP A 258 11.55 4.11 13.23
C ASP A 258 12.14 5.52 13.05
N SER A 259 12.71 6.08 14.12
CA SER A 259 13.39 7.38 14.09
C SER A 259 14.61 7.40 13.18
N TYR A 260 15.45 6.36 13.21
CA TYR A 260 16.61 6.25 12.33
C TYR A 260 16.22 6.04 10.87
N ALA A 261 15.17 5.25 10.61
CA ALA A 261 14.64 5.07 9.27
C ALA A 261 14.08 6.38 8.69
N MET A 262 13.36 7.17 9.50
CA MET A 262 12.90 8.50 9.10
C MET A 262 14.06 9.44 8.79
N GLY A 263 15.08 9.49 9.65
CA GLY A 263 16.26 10.33 9.43
C GLY A 263 17.00 9.98 8.13
N LEU A 264 17.17 8.68 7.85
CA LEU A 264 17.77 8.22 6.59
C LEU A 264 16.89 8.56 5.37
N ALA A 265 15.56 8.40 5.49
CA ALA A 265 14.63 8.74 4.43
C ALA A 265 14.66 10.25 4.10
N ASP A 266 14.65 11.09 5.13
CA ASP A 266 14.72 12.55 5.00
C ASP A 266 16.07 12.98 4.40
N TYR A 267 17.18 12.37 4.82
CA TYR A 267 18.52 12.64 4.27
C TYR A 267 18.62 12.28 2.78
N ILE A 268 18.03 11.15 2.37
CA ILE A 268 18.00 10.72 0.96
C ILE A 268 17.00 11.55 0.14
N GLY A 269 15.93 12.04 0.76
CA GLY A 269 14.84 12.77 0.13
C GLY A 269 13.75 11.86 -0.45
N ILE A 270 13.37 10.81 0.27
CA ILE A 270 12.27 9.90 -0.11
C ILE A 270 11.16 9.88 0.95
N GLY A 271 9.97 9.43 0.56
CA GLY A 271 8.87 9.23 1.50
C GLY A 271 9.09 8.03 2.43
N TYR A 272 8.36 8.02 3.54
CA TYR A 272 8.48 6.98 4.56
C TYR A 272 7.81 5.66 4.16
N GLN A 273 6.85 5.69 3.22
CA GLN A 273 6.30 4.47 2.61
C GLN A 273 7.36 3.77 1.77
N GLU A 274 8.18 4.54 1.06
CA GLU A 274 9.24 4.01 0.21
C GLU A 274 10.32 3.31 1.05
N MET A 275 10.68 3.94 2.17
CA MET A 275 11.62 3.40 3.14
C MET A 275 11.08 2.12 3.80
N GLU A 276 9.82 2.12 4.26
CA GLU A 276 9.18 0.94 4.86
C GLU A 276 9.21 -0.27 3.90
N ASP A 277 8.76 -0.06 2.66
CA ASP A 277 8.65 -1.11 1.65
C ASP A 277 10.05 -1.61 1.20
N ALA A 278 11.04 -0.72 1.12
CA ALA A 278 12.42 -1.09 0.84
C ALA A 278 13.02 -1.95 1.96
N LEU A 279 12.85 -1.57 3.23
CA LEU A 279 13.32 -2.36 4.37
C LEU A 279 12.64 -3.74 4.43
N CYS A 280 11.32 -3.78 4.19
CA CYS A 280 10.53 -5.01 4.19
C CYS A 280 10.98 -6.01 3.12
N ASN A 281 11.36 -5.52 1.93
CA ASN A 281 11.83 -6.37 0.83
C ASN A 281 13.32 -6.73 0.97
N TRP A 282 14.17 -5.77 1.32
CA TRP A 282 15.60 -5.98 1.48
C TRP A 282 15.93 -7.05 2.53
N GLN A 283 15.25 -7.04 3.68
CA GLN A 283 15.52 -8.00 4.77
C GLN A 283 15.33 -9.47 4.36
N LYS A 284 14.51 -9.75 3.34
CA LYS A 284 14.28 -11.12 2.85
C LYS A 284 15.54 -11.69 2.20
N SER A 285 16.39 -10.86 1.61
CA SER A 285 17.62 -11.26 0.93
C SER A 285 18.64 -10.11 0.92
N PRO A 286 19.31 -9.82 2.04
CA PRO A 286 20.13 -8.60 2.19
C PRO A 286 21.37 -8.55 1.29
N SER A 287 21.73 -9.64 0.62
CA SER A 287 22.90 -9.77 -0.26
C SER A 287 22.54 -10.08 -1.72
N ILE A 288 21.25 -10.24 -2.04
CA ILE A 288 20.78 -10.59 -3.39
C ILE A 288 19.57 -9.74 -3.73
N PHE A 289 19.64 -9.03 -4.86
CA PHE A 289 18.50 -8.24 -5.32
C PHE A 289 17.43 -9.15 -5.92
N HIS A 290 16.22 -9.03 -5.39
CA HIS A 290 15.00 -9.58 -5.99
C HIS A 290 14.05 -8.43 -6.29
N ALA A 291 13.70 -8.29 -7.57
CA ALA A 291 12.67 -7.35 -7.97
C ALA A 291 11.33 -7.74 -7.34
N TYR A 292 10.58 -6.76 -6.88
CA TYR A 292 9.23 -6.91 -6.40
C TYR A 292 8.30 -7.32 -7.53
N THR A 293 7.71 -8.51 -7.41
CA THR A 293 6.86 -9.09 -8.45
C THR A 293 5.37 -8.92 -8.20
N GLY A 294 4.95 -8.08 -7.24
CA GLY A 294 3.57 -8.00 -6.77
C GLY A 294 3.28 -8.92 -5.60
#